data_AF-A0A0E0G254-F1
#
_entry.id   AF-A0A0E0G254-F1
#
_cell.length_a   1.000
_cell.length_b   1.000
_cell.length_c   1.000
_cell.angle_alpha   90.00
_cell.angle_beta   90.00
_cell.angle_gamma   90.00
#
_symmetry.space_group_name_H-M   'P 1'
#
loop_
_entity.id
_entity.type
_entity.pdbx_description
1 polymer ?
#
loop_
_entity_poly.entity_id
_entity_poly.type
_entity_poly.pdbx_seq_one_letter_code
_entity_poly.pdbx_strand_id
1 'polypeptide(L)'
;MKASQVWQRGSKDMTAMPPPRQRGAAKKPMWIIVLLSLVCVALIGAYAYPPRRYSACYFFASSVCTPFKDWLPTVTRRERTDEEIISSVVMRDLLAMPMPVSKNPKIALMFLTPGSLPFEKLWEKFLQGHEGRYSIYIHASRERPVHSSSLFVGREIHSEKVVWGRISMVDAEKRLLANALEDVDNQFFVLLSDSCVPLHTFDYIYNFLMGTNVSFIDCFLDPGPHGSGRYSVEMLPEIEQRDFRKGAQWFAVTRRHALLILADHLYYNKFELYCKVCSSFIDC
;
A
#
# COMPACT_ATOMS: atom_id res chain seq x y z
N MET A 1 5.91 -43.95 37.70
CA MET A 1 4.52 -44.35 38.01
C MET A 1 3.54 -43.47 37.26
N LYS A 2 2.90 -43.98 36.21
CA LYS A 2 1.44 -43.99 36.01
C LYS A 2 1.13 -44.57 34.63
N ALA A 3 0.27 -45.57 34.65
CA ALA A 3 -0.06 -46.45 33.54
C ALA A 3 -1.09 -45.84 32.58
N SER A 4 -1.02 -46.32 31.35
CA SER A 4 -1.92 -46.12 30.23
C SER A 4 -3.16 -47.03 30.29
N GLN A 5 -4.32 -46.44 30.01
CA GLN A 5 -5.34 -46.90 29.04
C GLN A 5 -5.90 -48.35 29.09
N VAL A 6 -7.24 -48.49 29.23
CA VAL A 6 -8.20 -48.96 28.19
C VAL A 6 -9.47 -49.63 28.77
N TRP A 7 -10.61 -49.01 28.44
CA TRP A 7 -11.97 -49.49 28.06
C TRP A 7 -12.69 -50.62 28.81
N GLN A 8 -13.97 -50.35 29.15
CA GLN A 8 -15.06 -51.29 28.89
C GLN A 8 -16.31 -50.58 28.33
N ARG A 9 -16.88 -51.26 27.32
CA ARG A 9 -18.02 -50.91 26.46
C ARG A 9 -19.27 -51.59 27.03
N GLY A 10 -20.33 -50.83 27.30
CA GLY A 10 -21.62 -51.33 27.82
C GLY A 10 -22.77 -51.11 26.84
N SER A 11 -23.52 -52.18 26.57
CA SER A 11 -24.50 -52.37 25.49
C SER A 11 -25.94 -51.96 25.85
N LYS A 12 -26.73 -51.59 24.82
CA LYS A 12 -28.10 -52.03 24.45
C LYS A 12 -29.22 -50.97 24.37
N ASP A 13 -29.72 -50.84 23.14
CA ASP A 13 -31.00 -50.28 22.70
C ASP A 13 -32.20 -51.16 23.10
N MET A 14 -33.35 -50.53 23.37
CA MET A 14 -34.67 -51.08 23.04
C MET A 14 -35.65 -49.95 22.72
N THR A 15 -36.29 -50.10 21.56
CA THR A 15 -37.19 -49.21 20.84
C THR A 15 -38.62 -49.23 21.37
N ALA A 16 -39.33 -48.10 21.30
CA ALA A 16 -40.79 -48.02 21.43
C ALA A 16 -41.38 -47.16 20.29
N MET A 17 -42.33 -47.71 19.53
CA MET A 17 -43.06 -47.04 18.44
C MET A 17 -44.28 -46.26 18.96
N PRO A 18 -44.65 -45.12 18.34
CA PRO A 18 -45.94 -44.45 18.58
C PRO A 18 -47.04 -44.86 17.56
N PRO A 19 -48.34 -44.66 17.88
CA PRO A 19 -49.50 -45.23 17.16
C PRO A 19 -49.90 -44.45 15.88
N PRO A 20 -50.78 -45.01 15.02
CA PRO A 20 -50.98 -44.51 13.66
C PRO A 20 -51.90 -43.28 13.58
N ARG A 21 -51.54 -42.33 12.72
CA ARG A 21 -52.31 -41.12 12.40
C ARG A 21 -53.47 -41.42 11.43
N GLN A 22 -54.68 -40.98 11.78
CA GLN A 22 -55.82 -40.88 10.86
C GLN A 22 -55.57 -39.78 9.80
N ARG A 23 -55.82 -40.09 8.51
CA ARG A 23 -55.83 -39.11 7.41
C ARG A 23 -57.19 -38.42 7.32
N GLY A 24 -57.23 -37.13 7.61
CA GLY A 24 -58.37 -36.26 7.27
C GLY A 24 -58.37 -35.88 5.78
N ALA A 25 -59.56 -35.81 5.18
CA ALA A 25 -59.78 -35.51 3.77
C ALA A 25 -59.19 -34.15 3.33
N ALA A 26 -58.47 -34.14 2.21
CA ALA A 26 -57.84 -32.95 1.64
C ALA A 26 -58.90 -31.95 1.12
N LYS A 27 -59.00 -30.77 1.76
CA LYS A 27 -59.76 -29.64 1.22
C LYS A 27 -59.03 -29.11 -0.03
N LYS A 28 -59.70 -29.09 -1.17
CA LYS A 28 -59.14 -28.58 -2.44
C LYS A 28 -58.69 -27.12 -2.27
N PRO A 29 -57.51 -26.73 -2.80
CA PRO A 29 -56.89 -25.45 -2.49
C PRO A 29 -57.47 -24.34 -3.39
N MET A 30 -58.75 -24.00 -3.17
CA MET A 30 -59.45 -22.94 -3.91
C MET A 30 -58.72 -21.59 -3.83
N TRP A 31 -58.00 -21.34 -2.72
CA TRP A 31 -57.17 -20.14 -2.55
C TRP A 31 -56.06 -20.02 -3.58
N ILE A 32 -55.49 -21.13 -4.06
CA ILE A 32 -54.44 -21.09 -5.10
C ILE A 32 -55.02 -20.61 -6.44
N ILE A 33 -56.24 -21.04 -6.76
CA ILE A 33 -56.94 -20.63 -7.99
C ILE A 33 -57.29 -19.14 -7.94
N VAL A 34 -57.76 -18.65 -6.78
CA VAL A 34 -58.05 -17.23 -6.57
C VAL A 34 -56.76 -16.39 -6.63
N LEU A 35 -55.65 -16.87 -6.07
CA LEU A 35 -54.38 -16.14 -6.12
C LEU A 35 -53.85 -16.05 -7.56
N LEU A 36 -53.93 -17.16 -8.30
CA LEU A 36 -53.55 -17.22 -9.72
C LEU A 36 -54.41 -16.28 -10.57
N SER A 37 -55.73 -16.24 -10.35
CA SER A 37 -56.60 -15.34 -11.11
C SER A 37 -56.30 -13.87 -10.82
N LEU A 38 -55.99 -13.52 -9.58
CA LEU A 38 -55.63 -12.16 -9.18
C LEU A 38 -54.30 -11.71 -9.82
N VAL A 39 -53.30 -12.59 -9.85
CA VAL A 39 -52.01 -12.34 -10.51
C VAL A 39 -52.20 -12.19 -12.03
N CYS A 40 -53.00 -13.04 -12.67
CA CYS A 40 -53.28 -12.94 -14.09
C CYS A 40 -53.98 -11.62 -14.45
N VAL A 41 -54.97 -11.18 -13.68
CA VAL A 41 -55.66 -9.91 -13.90
C VAL A 41 -54.71 -8.72 -13.72
N ALA A 42 -53.83 -8.76 -12.72
CA ALA A 42 -52.82 -7.71 -12.51
C ALA A 42 -51.82 -7.61 -13.67
N LEU A 43 -51.36 -8.75 -14.20
CA LEU A 43 -50.45 -8.81 -15.35
C LEU A 43 -51.14 -8.32 -16.63
N ILE A 44 -52.39 -8.68 -16.86
CA ILE A 44 -53.19 -8.20 -18.00
C ILE A 44 -53.40 -6.68 -17.88
N GLY A 45 -53.66 -6.17 -16.67
CA GLY A 45 -53.78 -4.73 -16.41
C GLY A 45 -52.48 -3.98 -16.72
N ALA A 46 -51.33 -4.50 -16.28
CA ALA A 46 -50.02 -3.91 -16.57
C ALA A 46 -49.65 -3.95 -18.07
N TYR A 47 -50.09 -4.99 -18.78
CA TYR A 47 -49.86 -5.15 -20.22
C TYR A 47 -50.77 -4.26 -21.06
N ALA A 48 -52.06 -4.15 -20.70
CA ALA A 48 -53.04 -3.33 -21.41
C ALA A 48 -52.86 -1.83 -21.15
N TYR A 49 -52.31 -1.46 -19.98
CA TYR A 49 -52.07 -0.07 -19.58
C TYR A 49 -50.61 0.15 -19.14
N PRO A 50 -49.63 0.07 -20.06
CA PRO A 50 -48.25 0.31 -19.71
C PRO A 50 -48.05 1.77 -19.27
N PRO A 51 -47.48 2.03 -18.08
CA PRO A 51 -47.33 3.38 -17.56
C PRO A 51 -46.35 4.18 -18.43
N ARG A 52 -46.84 5.25 -19.06
CA ARG A 52 -46.06 6.07 -20.01
C ARG A 52 -45.00 6.97 -19.37
N ARG A 53 -44.83 6.99 -18.04
CA ARG A 53 -43.75 7.72 -17.33
C ARG A 53 -43.40 7.01 -16.02
N TYR A 54 -42.13 6.65 -15.85
CA TYR A 54 -41.60 6.21 -14.55
C TYR A 54 -41.46 7.43 -13.63
N SER A 55 -42.44 7.65 -12.75
CA SER A 55 -42.25 8.43 -11.53
C SER A 55 -42.32 7.47 -10.35
N ALA A 56 -41.17 7.17 -9.76
CA ALA A 56 -41.05 6.39 -8.54
C ALA A 56 -41.62 7.19 -7.35
N CYS A 57 -42.94 7.18 -7.19
CA CYS A 57 -43.62 7.82 -6.06
C CYS A 57 -45.04 7.27 -5.86
N TYR A 58 -45.17 6.02 -5.43
CA TYR A 58 -46.39 5.49 -4.78
C TYR A 58 -45.91 4.39 -3.81
N PHE A 59 -46.12 4.46 -2.49
CA PHE A 59 -47.42 4.23 -1.85
C PHE A 59 -47.57 4.75 -0.40
N PHE A 60 -46.70 5.62 0.11
CA PHE A 60 -46.92 6.30 1.40
C PHE A 60 -46.69 7.81 1.24
N ALA A 61 -47.75 8.52 0.85
CA ALA A 61 -47.75 9.98 0.77
C ALA A 61 -48.32 10.56 2.08
N SER A 62 -47.42 11.01 2.95
CA SER A 62 -47.67 12.19 3.79
C SER A 62 -46.43 13.10 3.72
N SER A 63 -46.51 14.11 2.85
CA SER A 63 -45.87 15.43 2.93
C SER A 63 -44.36 15.59 3.17
N VAL A 64 -43.51 14.56 3.08
CA VAL A 64 -42.05 14.75 3.19
C VAL A 64 -41.33 14.01 2.06
N CYS A 65 -41.33 14.61 0.88
CA CYS A 65 -40.35 14.31 -0.17
C CYS A 65 -39.20 15.31 -0.08
N THR A 66 -38.47 15.32 1.03
CA THR A 66 -37.08 15.78 1.00
C THR A 66 -36.26 14.63 0.41
N PRO A 67 -35.40 14.85 -0.59
CA PRO A 67 -34.45 13.84 -1.04
C PRO A 67 -33.75 13.22 0.19
N PHE A 68 -33.68 11.89 0.28
CA PHE A 68 -32.94 11.21 1.35
C PHE A 68 -31.48 11.68 1.46
N LYS A 69 -30.97 12.33 0.39
CA LYS A 69 -29.67 12.99 0.32
C LYS A 69 -29.53 14.19 1.29
N ASP A 70 -30.62 14.85 1.66
CA ASP A 70 -30.62 15.99 2.59
C ASP A 70 -30.70 15.55 4.06
N TRP A 71 -30.97 14.26 4.31
CA TRP A 71 -31.05 13.67 5.66
C TRP A 71 -29.79 12.91 6.07
N LEU A 72 -28.91 12.63 5.10
CA LEU A 72 -27.54 12.24 5.43
C LEU A 72 -26.86 13.50 5.95
N PRO A 73 -26.27 13.50 7.17
CA PRO A 73 -25.38 14.58 7.54
C PRO A 73 -24.37 14.69 6.41
N THR A 74 -24.29 15.88 5.79
CA THR A 74 -23.19 16.17 4.86
C THR A 74 -21.95 15.71 5.59
N VAL A 75 -21.25 14.69 5.08
CA VAL A 75 -19.98 14.26 5.65
C VAL A 75 -19.14 15.52 5.62
N THR A 76 -19.06 16.21 6.75
CA THR A 76 -18.46 17.52 6.84
C THR A 76 -17.01 17.24 6.57
N ARG A 77 -16.57 17.59 5.36
CA ARG A 77 -15.19 17.39 4.97
C ARG A 77 -14.40 18.17 6.00
N ARG A 78 -13.62 17.44 6.81
CA ARG A 78 -12.72 18.01 7.81
C ARG A 78 -11.99 19.20 7.17
N GLU A 79 -11.96 20.31 7.89
CA GLU A 79 -11.12 21.45 7.50
C GLU A 79 -9.65 21.04 7.62
N ARG A 80 -8.89 21.28 6.53
CA ARG A 80 -7.47 20.95 6.47
C ARG A 80 -6.66 21.97 7.25
N THR A 81 -5.61 21.52 7.91
CA THR A 81 -4.62 22.40 8.53
C THR A 81 -3.79 23.13 7.48
N ASP A 82 -3.10 24.20 7.88
CA ASP A 82 -2.19 24.93 7.01
C ASP A 82 -1.11 24.00 6.43
N GLU A 83 -0.58 23.06 7.20
CA GLU A 83 0.44 22.11 6.73
C GLU A 83 -0.11 21.10 5.73
N GLU A 84 -1.35 20.64 5.90
CA GLU A 84 -2.04 19.81 4.91
C GLU A 84 -2.25 20.58 3.60
N ILE A 85 -2.58 21.88 3.68
CA ILE A 85 -2.75 22.73 2.51
C ILE A 85 -1.41 22.98 1.81
N ILE A 86 -0.36 23.34 2.55
CA ILE A 86 1.00 23.60 2.03
C ILE A 86 1.52 22.35 1.32
N SER A 87 1.49 21.19 2.00
CA SER A 87 1.92 19.92 1.41
C SER A 87 1.11 19.58 0.15
N SER A 88 -0.22 19.74 0.20
CA SER A 88 -1.08 19.45 -0.96
C SER A 88 -0.77 20.35 -2.17
N VAL A 89 -0.40 21.62 -1.97
CA VAL A 89 -0.03 22.54 -3.06
C VAL A 89 1.32 22.15 -3.66
N VAL A 90 2.34 21.95 -2.81
CA VAL A 90 3.68 21.55 -3.24
C VAL A 90 3.65 20.25 -4.03
N MET A 91 2.99 19.22 -3.50
CA MET A 91 2.91 17.91 -4.16
C MET A 91 2.15 17.96 -5.49
N ARG A 92 1.03 18.70 -5.54
CA ARG A 92 0.26 18.87 -6.79
C ARG A 92 1.11 19.54 -7.86
N ASP A 93 1.82 20.61 -7.52
CA ASP A 93 2.59 21.38 -8.49
C ASP A 93 3.83 20.59 -8.95
N LEU A 94 4.50 19.85 -8.06
CA LEU A 94 5.58 18.92 -8.42
C LEU A 94 5.11 17.81 -9.37
N LEU A 95 3.90 17.27 -9.16
CA LEU A 95 3.32 16.27 -10.05
C LEU A 95 2.99 16.84 -11.44
N ALA A 96 2.55 18.10 -11.50
CA ALA A 96 2.20 18.80 -12.73
C ALA A 96 3.43 19.32 -13.50
N MET A 97 4.57 19.50 -12.83
CA MET A 97 5.77 20.09 -13.42
C MET A 97 6.35 19.20 -14.54
N PRO A 98 6.75 19.79 -15.69
CA PRO A 98 7.47 19.05 -16.73
C PRO A 98 8.84 18.62 -16.20
N MET A 99 9.17 17.33 -16.37
CA MET A 99 10.47 16.81 -15.94
C MET A 99 11.56 17.21 -16.94
N PRO A 100 12.80 17.49 -16.48
CA PRO A 100 13.92 17.75 -17.37
C PRO A 100 14.13 16.57 -18.32
N VAL A 101 14.19 16.86 -19.62
CA VAL A 101 14.54 15.84 -20.62
C VAL A 101 16.05 15.70 -20.63
N SER A 102 16.56 14.60 -20.05
CA SER A 102 17.97 14.26 -20.13
C SER A 102 18.33 13.74 -21.53
N LYS A 103 19.47 14.19 -22.05
CA LYS A 103 20.04 13.66 -23.31
C LYS A 103 20.69 12.29 -23.11
N ASN A 104 21.18 12.01 -21.90
CA ASN A 104 21.90 10.80 -21.52
C ASN A 104 21.35 10.28 -20.17
N PRO A 105 20.14 9.70 -20.14
CA PRO A 105 19.49 9.35 -18.87
C PRO A 105 20.29 8.28 -18.12
N LYS A 106 20.41 8.47 -16.80
CA LYS A 106 21.19 7.61 -15.90
C LYS A 106 20.31 6.97 -14.82
N ILE A 107 20.77 5.82 -14.35
CA ILE A 107 20.32 5.22 -13.08
C ILE A 107 21.25 5.68 -11.96
N ALA A 108 20.70 6.32 -10.93
CA ALA A 108 21.40 6.56 -9.67
C ALA A 108 21.37 5.31 -8.81
N LEU A 109 22.52 4.68 -8.63
CA LEU A 109 22.74 3.56 -7.72
C LEU A 109 23.15 4.12 -6.36
N MET A 110 22.25 4.03 -5.38
CA MET A 110 22.40 4.63 -4.07
C MET A 110 22.62 3.53 -3.03
N PHE A 111 23.85 3.43 -2.53
CA PHE A 111 24.24 2.44 -1.53
C PHE A 111 24.14 3.02 -0.13
N LEU A 112 23.25 2.46 0.70
CA LEU A 112 23.19 2.72 2.13
C LEU A 112 23.83 1.55 2.88
N THR A 113 24.99 1.80 3.50
CA THR A 113 25.82 0.74 4.07
C THR A 113 26.25 1.07 5.51
N PRO A 114 26.60 0.05 6.32
CA PRO A 114 27.33 0.28 7.56
C PRO A 114 28.79 0.70 7.30
N GLY A 115 29.41 0.22 6.22
CA GLY A 115 30.82 0.46 5.91
C GLY A 115 31.19 0.01 4.49
N SER A 116 32.20 -0.84 4.35
CA SER A 116 32.71 -1.33 3.07
C SER A 116 31.68 -2.11 2.25
N LEU A 117 31.88 -2.12 0.93
CA LEU A 117 31.04 -2.83 -0.03
C LEU A 117 31.73 -4.16 -0.42
N PRO A 118 31.27 -5.32 0.08
CA PRO A 118 31.94 -6.60 -0.16
C PRO A 118 31.88 -7.04 -1.64
N PHE A 119 30.90 -6.55 -2.40
CA PHE A 119 30.63 -6.96 -3.78
C PHE A 119 31.11 -5.96 -4.84
N GLU A 120 32.05 -5.05 -4.53
CA GLU A 120 32.54 -4.03 -5.48
C GLU A 120 33.03 -4.63 -6.80
N LYS A 121 33.82 -5.72 -6.77
CA LYS A 121 34.31 -6.38 -8.00
C LYS A 121 33.19 -6.96 -8.87
N LEU A 122 32.08 -7.38 -8.24
CA LEU A 122 30.92 -7.87 -8.98
C LEU A 122 30.20 -6.70 -9.65
N TRP A 123 29.98 -5.61 -8.91
CA TRP A 123 29.38 -4.40 -9.44
C TRP A 123 30.25 -3.73 -10.52
N GLU A 124 31.57 -3.73 -10.37
CA GLU A 124 32.51 -3.26 -11.38
C GLU A 124 32.34 -4.05 -12.69
N LYS A 125 32.27 -5.38 -12.63
CA LYS A 125 32.00 -6.22 -13.81
C LYS A 125 30.61 -5.97 -14.41
N PHE A 126 29.61 -5.75 -13.57
CA PHE A 126 28.24 -5.48 -14.02
C PHE A 126 28.12 -4.12 -14.74
N LEU A 127 28.91 -3.12 -14.33
CA LEU A 127 28.87 -1.76 -14.85
C LEU A 127 29.88 -1.48 -15.97
N GLN A 128 30.83 -2.39 -16.17
CA GLN A 128 31.90 -2.24 -17.16
C GLN A 128 31.36 -2.00 -18.57
N GLY A 129 31.83 -0.94 -19.24
CA GLY A 129 31.42 -0.59 -20.60
C GLY A 129 30.07 0.12 -20.68
N HIS A 130 29.54 0.58 -19.55
CA HIS A 130 28.27 1.30 -19.46
C HIS A 130 28.41 2.69 -18.83
N GLU A 131 29.62 3.23 -18.88
CA GLU A 131 29.97 4.54 -18.35
C GLU A 131 29.05 5.62 -18.95
N GLY A 132 28.55 6.50 -18.10
CA GLY A 132 27.61 7.55 -18.50
C GLY A 132 26.13 7.15 -18.49
N ARG A 133 25.78 5.88 -18.25
CA ARG A 133 24.39 5.41 -18.04
C ARG A 133 24.02 5.15 -16.57
N TYR A 134 24.96 5.37 -15.66
CA TYR A 134 24.75 5.25 -14.23
C TYR A 134 25.56 6.29 -13.47
N SER A 135 25.17 6.50 -12.22
CA SER A 135 25.89 7.26 -11.21
C SER A 135 25.84 6.50 -9.88
N ILE A 136 26.83 6.72 -9.01
CA ILE A 136 26.98 5.95 -7.76
C ILE A 136 27.10 6.93 -6.61
N TYR A 137 26.32 6.68 -5.56
CA TYR A 137 26.31 7.46 -4.32
C TYR A 137 26.37 6.49 -3.14
N ILE A 138 27.23 6.76 -2.17
CA ILE A 138 27.47 5.86 -1.03
C ILE A 138 27.30 6.64 0.26
N HIS A 139 26.38 6.19 1.11
CA HIS A 139 26.23 6.67 2.48
C HIS A 139 26.68 5.57 3.44
N ALA A 140 27.86 5.73 4.04
CA ALA A 140 28.46 4.77 4.95
C ALA A 140 28.31 5.24 6.40
N SER A 141 27.45 4.56 7.16
CA SER A 141 26.93 5.06 8.44
C SER A 141 27.80 4.82 9.67
N ARG A 142 28.80 3.91 9.61
CA ARG A 142 29.69 3.61 10.75
C ARG A 142 31.14 3.91 10.43
N GLU A 143 31.62 3.40 9.30
CA GLU A 143 33.02 3.44 8.94
C GLU A 143 33.20 3.94 7.52
N ARG A 144 34.26 4.72 7.32
CA ARG A 144 34.63 5.17 5.99
C ARG A 144 35.11 3.97 5.17
N PRO A 145 34.44 3.61 4.06
CA PRO A 145 34.78 2.43 3.30
C PRO A 145 36.13 2.60 2.61
N VAL A 146 36.93 1.53 2.58
CA VAL A 146 38.11 1.43 1.72
C VAL A 146 37.69 0.71 0.45
N HIS A 147 37.73 1.41 -0.67
CA HIS A 147 37.31 0.89 -1.97
C HIS A 147 38.44 0.11 -2.65
N SER A 148 38.10 -1.10 -3.07
CA SER A 148 38.96 -2.00 -3.86
C SER A 148 38.86 -1.74 -5.36
N SER A 149 37.71 -1.25 -5.84
CA SER A 149 37.50 -0.84 -7.22
C SER A 149 37.55 0.68 -7.37
N SER A 150 38.24 1.15 -8.40
CA SER A 150 38.36 2.58 -8.74
C SER A 150 37.01 3.25 -9.02
N LEU A 151 35.99 2.47 -9.40
CA LEU A 151 34.66 2.92 -9.74
C LEU A 151 33.90 3.54 -8.55
N PHE A 152 34.22 3.09 -7.32
CA PHE A 152 33.59 3.54 -6.08
C PHE A 152 34.38 4.63 -5.35
N VAL A 153 35.64 4.87 -5.74
CA VAL A 153 36.49 5.91 -5.12
C VAL A 153 35.86 7.29 -5.32
N GLY A 154 35.71 8.04 -4.23
CA GLY A 154 35.15 9.40 -4.26
C GLY A 154 33.65 9.47 -4.53
N ARG A 155 32.92 8.35 -4.37
CA ARG A 155 31.45 8.29 -4.51
C ARG A 155 30.70 8.42 -3.18
N GLU A 156 31.43 8.59 -2.08
CA GLU A 156 30.90 8.80 -0.75
C GLU A 156 30.25 10.18 -0.64
N ILE A 157 29.05 10.24 -0.05
CA ILE A 157 28.39 11.49 0.32
C ILE A 157 28.63 11.78 1.82
N HIS A 158 28.30 13.00 2.25
CA HIS A 158 28.25 13.30 3.68
C HIS A 158 27.32 12.32 4.39
N SER A 159 27.87 11.60 5.36
CA SER A 159 27.18 10.53 6.08
C SER A 159 26.96 10.89 7.55
N GLU A 160 25.80 10.52 8.07
CA GLU A 160 25.47 10.64 9.50
C GLU A 160 25.23 9.27 10.13
N LYS A 161 25.18 9.23 11.46
CA LYS A 161 24.96 7.98 12.20
C LYS A 161 23.55 7.46 11.92
N VAL A 162 23.47 6.23 11.42
CA VAL A 162 22.20 5.54 11.17
C VAL A 162 21.98 4.49 12.25
N VAL A 163 20.78 4.49 12.83
CA VAL A 163 20.32 3.45 13.75
C VAL A 163 19.20 2.67 13.09
N TRP A 164 19.32 1.35 13.10
CA TRP A 164 18.34 0.46 12.48
C TRP A 164 16.95 0.63 13.12
N GLY A 165 15.91 0.69 12.29
CA GLY A 165 14.53 0.86 12.74
C GLY A 165 14.22 2.24 13.32
N ARG A 166 15.01 3.27 12.98
CA ARG A 166 14.75 4.67 13.38
C ARG A 166 14.66 5.57 12.17
N ILE A 167 14.07 6.75 12.37
CA ILE A 167 13.96 7.80 11.35
C ILE A 167 15.29 8.16 10.70
N SER A 168 16.42 8.02 11.43
CA SER A 168 17.77 8.21 10.88
C SER A 168 18.08 7.37 9.63
N MET A 169 17.39 6.23 9.43
CA MET A 169 17.48 5.47 8.17
C MET A 169 16.86 6.25 7.01
N VAL A 170 15.65 6.79 7.22
CA VAL A 170 14.95 7.62 6.24
C VAL A 170 15.76 8.89 5.95
N ASP A 171 16.42 9.47 6.95
CA ASP A 171 17.27 10.65 6.74
C ASP A 171 18.48 10.35 5.86
N ALA A 172 19.10 9.18 6.02
CA ALA A 172 20.21 8.76 5.17
C ALA A 172 19.73 8.51 3.73
N GLU A 173 18.56 7.92 3.55
CA GLU A 173 17.93 7.74 2.23
C GLU A 173 17.60 9.09 1.57
N LYS A 174 17.03 10.04 2.32
CA LYS A 174 16.78 11.42 1.82
C LYS A 174 18.08 12.13 1.44
N ARG A 175 19.18 11.95 2.20
CA ARG A 175 20.51 12.49 1.83
C ARG A 175 21.04 11.88 0.53
N LEU A 176 20.92 10.57 0.35
CA LEU A 176 21.28 9.89 -0.90
C LEU A 176 20.47 10.44 -2.08
N LEU A 177 19.15 10.54 -1.93
CA LEU A 177 18.25 11.10 -2.94
C LEU A 177 18.62 12.55 -3.27
N ALA A 178 18.88 13.39 -2.28
CA ALA A 178 19.24 14.79 -2.48
C ALA A 178 20.53 14.94 -3.32
N ASN A 179 21.60 14.21 -2.96
CA ASN A 179 22.86 14.22 -3.72
C ASN A 179 22.67 13.64 -5.14
N ALA A 180 21.86 12.60 -5.28
CA ALA A 180 21.59 12.01 -6.59
C ALA A 180 20.74 12.91 -7.49
N LEU A 181 19.85 13.73 -6.92
CA LEU A 181 18.98 14.64 -7.65
C LEU A 181 19.72 15.85 -8.22
N GLU A 182 20.92 16.18 -7.72
CA GLU A 182 21.76 17.25 -8.28
C GLU A 182 22.16 16.97 -9.74
N ASP A 183 22.39 15.70 -10.10
CA ASP A 183 22.59 15.31 -11.50
C ASP A 183 21.22 15.25 -12.21
N VAL A 184 21.01 16.18 -13.15
CA VAL A 184 19.79 16.26 -13.96
C VAL A 184 19.61 15.07 -14.89
N ASP A 185 20.68 14.32 -15.18
CA ASP A 185 20.61 13.12 -16.01
C ASP A 185 20.09 11.91 -15.24
N ASN A 186 20.13 11.91 -13.91
CA ASN A 186 19.56 10.83 -13.11
C ASN A 186 18.03 10.85 -13.21
N GLN A 187 17.47 9.84 -13.89
CA GLN A 187 16.03 9.68 -14.12
C GLN A 187 15.39 8.60 -13.26
N PHE A 188 16.19 7.66 -12.77
CA PHE A 188 15.74 6.58 -11.88
C PHE A 188 16.70 6.42 -10.70
N PHE A 189 16.17 6.14 -9.52
CA PHE A 189 16.88 6.13 -8.25
C PHE A 189 16.65 4.79 -7.56
N VAL A 190 17.72 4.02 -7.39
CA VAL A 190 17.65 2.64 -6.88
C VAL A 190 18.41 2.60 -5.55
N LEU A 191 17.70 2.28 -4.47
CA LEU A 191 18.29 2.12 -3.14
C LEU A 191 18.79 0.68 -2.95
N LEU A 192 20.03 0.53 -2.49
CA LEU A 192 20.75 -0.72 -2.36
C LEU A 192 21.46 -0.81 -1.00
N SER A 193 21.61 -2.02 -0.47
CA SER A 193 22.53 -2.32 0.63
C SER A 193 23.88 -2.80 0.12
N ASP A 194 24.81 -2.98 1.07
CA ASP A 194 26.07 -3.69 0.89
C ASP A 194 25.93 -5.16 0.45
N SER A 195 24.76 -5.75 0.67
CA SER A 195 24.44 -7.14 0.36
C SER A 195 23.68 -7.33 -0.96
N CYS A 196 23.27 -6.24 -1.62
CA CYS A 196 22.57 -6.31 -2.90
C CYS A 196 23.49 -6.72 -4.05
N VAL A 197 22.99 -7.61 -4.92
CA VAL A 197 23.64 -8.02 -6.17
C VAL A 197 22.65 -8.03 -7.32
N PRO A 198 23.04 -7.61 -8.53
CA PRO A 198 22.19 -7.68 -9.73
C PRO A 198 21.97 -9.13 -10.17
N LEU A 199 20.74 -9.45 -10.61
CA LEU A 199 20.36 -10.78 -11.11
C LEU A 199 20.17 -10.84 -12.63
N HIS A 200 20.17 -9.69 -13.29
CA HIS A 200 20.07 -9.54 -14.74
C HIS A 200 21.23 -8.69 -15.25
N THR A 201 21.44 -8.65 -16.57
CA THR A 201 22.45 -7.79 -17.19
C THR A 201 22.10 -6.31 -17.04
N PHE A 202 23.10 -5.44 -17.11
CA PHE A 202 22.87 -4.00 -16.99
C PHE A 202 21.94 -3.47 -18.08
N ASP A 203 22.13 -3.88 -19.33
CA ASP A 203 21.27 -3.46 -20.44
C ASP A 203 19.81 -3.85 -20.22
N TYR A 204 19.54 -5.03 -19.67
CA TYR A 204 18.18 -5.45 -19.35
C TYR A 204 17.56 -4.52 -18.30
N ILE A 205 18.26 -4.28 -17.18
CA ILE A 205 17.79 -3.43 -16.09
C ILE A 205 17.61 -1.98 -16.58
N TYR A 206 18.59 -1.47 -17.31
CA TYR A 206 18.57 -0.12 -17.85
C TYR A 206 17.39 0.08 -18.80
N ASN A 207 17.19 -0.79 -19.78
CA ASN A 207 16.07 -0.68 -20.71
C ASN A 207 14.72 -0.85 -20.02
N PHE A 208 14.63 -1.74 -19.02
CA PHE A 208 13.41 -1.92 -18.23
C PHE A 208 13.05 -0.66 -17.44
N LEU A 209 14.01 -0.09 -16.70
CA LEU A 209 13.77 1.10 -15.87
C LEU A 209 13.59 2.38 -16.69
N MET A 210 14.33 2.54 -17.80
CA MET A 210 14.20 3.70 -18.68
C MET A 210 12.98 3.63 -19.60
N GLY A 211 12.45 2.43 -19.86
CA GLY A 211 11.24 2.23 -20.66
C GLY A 211 9.93 2.40 -19.90
N THR A 212 9.98 2.52 -18.57
CA THR A 212 8.79 2.65 -17.72
C THR A 212 8.62 4.06 -17.17
N ASN A 213 7.38 4.43 -16.87
CA ASN A 213 7.01 5.69 -16.22
C ASN A 213 6.50 5.48 -14.77
N VAL A 214 6.59 4.27 -14.24
CA VAL A 214 6.17 3.94 -12.87
C VAL A 214 7.36 3.72 -11.94
N SER A 215 7.13 3.91 -10.64
CA SER A 215 8.06 3.50 -9.58
C SER A 215 7.72 2.10 -9.08
N PHE A 216 8.73 1.43 -8.52
CA PHE A 216 8.62 0.13 -7.88
C PHE A 216 8.93 0.27 -6.39
N ILE A 217 7.88 0.13 -5.59
CA ILE A 217 7.92 0.07 -4.13
C ILE A 217 7.06 -1.12 -3.70
N ASP A 218 7.38 -1.71 -2.56
CA ASP A 218 6.54 -2.72 -1.94
C ASP A 218 5.50 -2.05 -1.03
N CYS A 219 4.26 -2.51 -1.09
CA CYS A 219 3.14 -1.88 -0.38
C CYS A 219 2.00 -2.89 -0.19
N PHE A 220 1.82 -3.33 1.05
CA PHE A 220 0.80 -4.32 1.41
C PHE A 220 0.22 -4.06 2.81
N LEU A 221 -0.97 -4.59 3.04
CA LEU A 221 -1.58 -4.61 4.36
C LEU A 221 -1.06 -5.83 5.13
N ASP A 222 -0.40 -5.58 6.25
CA ASP A 222 -0.04 -6.61 7.22
C ASP A 222 -0.85 -6.35 8.51
N PRO A 223 -1.80 -7.21 8.89
CA PRO A 223 -2.58 -7.03 10.12
C PRO A 223 -1.81 -7.42 11.39
N GLY A 224 -0.61 -7.98 11.26
CA GLY A 224 0.20 -8.46 12.38
C GLY A 224 0.90 -7.37 13.20
N PRO A 225 1.61 -7.77 14.27
CA PRO A 225 2.30 -6.86 15.19
C PRO A 225 3.47 -6.10 14.55
N HIS A 226 3.94 -6.53 13.39
CA HIS A 226 5.00 -5.86 12.63
C HIS A 226 4.47 -5.07 11.42
N GLY A 227 3.16 -4.94 11.29
CA GLY A 227 2.48 -4.14 10.27
C GLY A 227 1.55 -3.15 10.93
N SER A 228 0.25 -3.35 10.80
CA SER A 228 -0.81 -2.49 11.36
C SER A 228 -0.76 -2.39 12.88
N GLY A 229 -0.19 -3.39 13.58
CA GLY A 229 0.05 -3.31 15.02
C GLY A 229 1.04 -2.21 15.43
N ARG A 230 1.79 -1.66 14.48
CA ARG A 230 2.71 -0.53 14.68
C ARG A 230 2.08 0.84 14.43
N TYR A 231 0.83 0.88 13.97
CA TYR A 231 0.12 2.13 13.71
C TYR A 231 -0.21 2.85 15.03
N SER A 232 0.03 4.16 15.06
CA SER A 232 -0.32 5.04 16.18
C SER A 232 -1.53 5.89 15.83
N VAL A 233 -2.49 6.01 16.75
CA VAL A 233 -3.72 6.80 16.53
C VAL A 233 -3.41 8.29 16.39
N GLU A 234 -2.29 8.75 16.95
CA GLU A 234 -1.76 10.11 16.85
C GLU A 234 -1.27 10.48 15.44
N MET A 235 -1.16 9.50 14.55
CA MET A 235 -0.94 9.75 13.12
C MET A 235 -2.20 10.26 12.41
N LEU A 236 -3.39 10.08 13.00
CA LEU A 236 -4.57 10.81 12.56
C LEU A 236 -4.36 12.31 12.77
N PRO A 237 -5.02 13.13 11.95
CA PRO A 237 -5.84 12.79 10.78
C PRO A 237 -5.06 12.62 9.48
N GLU A 238 -3.78 12.98 9.44
CA GLU A 238 -2.97 13.04 8.23
C GLU A 238 -2.76 11.65 7.59
N ILE A 239 -2.52 10.63 8.43
CA ILE A 239 -2.36 9.24 7.97
C ILE A 239 -3.47 8.43 8.60
N GLU A 240 -4.49 8.10 7.82
CA GLU A 240 -5.53 7.18 8.28
C GLU A 240 -4.97 5.75 8.35
N GLN A 241 -5.48 4.94 9.29
CA GLN A 241 -5.07 3.54 9.43
C GLN A 241 -5.27 2.74 8.13
N ARG A 242 -6.30 3.07 7.34
CA ARG A 242 -6.54 2.44 6.04
C ARG A 242 -5.47 2.76 5.01
N ASP A 243 -4.70 3.83 5.19
CA ASP A 243 -3.63 4.27 4.27
C ASP A 243 -2.24 3.88 4.81
N PHE A 244 -2.14 3.51 6.08
CA PHE A 244 -0.93 2.91 6.65
C PHE A 244 -0.66 1.53 6.04
N ARG A 245 0.53 1.36 5.47
CA ARG A 245 0.95 0.16 4.73
C ARG A 245 2.35 -0.24 5.11
N LYS A 246 2.62 -1.55 5.00
CA LYS A 246 3.95 -2.12 5.16
C LYS A 246 4.60 -2.28 3.79
N GLY A 247 5.92 -2.19 3.76
CA GLY A 247 6.73 -2.44 2.57
C GLY A 247 8.16 -2.76 2.94
N ALA A 248 8.92 -3.23 1.96
CA ALA A 248 10.36 -3.29 2.01
C ALA A 248 10.98 -1.88 1.96
N GLN A 249 12.16 -1.73 2.58
CA GLN A 249 12.96 -0.51 2.50
C GLN A 249 13.43 -0.22 1.05
N TRP A 250 13.66 -1.27 0.26
CA TRP A 250 14.20 -1.13 -1.09
C TRP A 250 13.16 -0.63 -2.07
N PHE A 251 13.59 0.35 -2.87
CA PHE A 251 12.78 0.95 -3.91
C PHE A 251 13.60 1.23 -5.16
N ALA A 252 12.90 1.33 -6.28
CA ALA A 252 13.40 1.91 -7.50
C ALA A 252 12.38 2.96 -7.96
N VAL A 253 12.72 4.24 -7.88
CA VAL A 253 11.76 5.33 -8.12
C VAL A 253 12.18 6.25 -9.25
N THR A 254 11.19 6.81 -9.96
CA THR A 254 11.41 7.85 -10.95
C THR A 254 11.89 9.15 -10.29
N ARG A 255 12.54 10.02 -11.08
CA ARG A 255 12.97 11.36 -10.62
C ARG A 255 11.84 12.18 -10.02
N ARG A 256 10.63 12.10 -10.58
CA ARG A 256 9.47 12.82 -10.05
C ARG A 256 9.10 12.32 -8.66
N HIS A 257 9.04 11.01 -8.45
CA HIS A 257 8.73 10.45 -7.13
C HIS A 257 9.87 10.68 -6.12
N ALA A 258 11.14 10.68 -6.55
CA ALA A 258 12.26 11.07 -5.71
C ALA A 258 12.12 12.52 -5.19
N LEU A 259 11.69 13.46 -6.03
CA LEU A 259 11.41 14.84 -5.61
C LEU A 259 10.26 14.93 -4.60
N LEU A 260 9.19 14.14 -4.77
CA LEU A 260 8.09 14.10 -3.79
C LEU A 260 8.57 13.58 -2.43
N ILE A 261 9.38 12.53 -2.41
CA ILE A 261 9.96 11.99 -1.16
C ILE A 261 10.81 13.07 -0.45
N LEU A 262 11.61 13.81 -1.21
CA LEU A 262 12.47 14.85 -0.64
C LEU A 262 11.65 16.04 -0.12
N ALA A 263 10.62 16.46 -0.86
CA ALA A 263 9.75 17.58 -0.53
C ALA A 263 8.75 17.26 0.59
N ASP A 264 8.55 16.00 0.94
CA ASP A 264 7.63 15.63 2.01
C ASP A 264 8.17 16.07 3.38
N HIS A 265 7.35 16.86 4.05
CA HIS A 265 7.53 17.34 5.41
C HIS A 265 6.38 16.90 6.32
N LEU A 266 5.15 16.84 5.79
CA LEU A 266 3.95 16.53 6.57
C LEU A 266 3.97 15.09 7.09
N TYR A 267 4.14 14.12 6.18
CA TYR A 267 4.10 12.70 6.57
C TYR A 267 5.39 12.32 7.29
N TYR A 268 6.54 12.74 6.76
CA TYR A 268 7.84 12.56 7.39
C TYR A 268 7.82 12.95 8.88
N ASN A 269 7.31 14.15 9.23
CA ASN A 269 7.26 14.58 10.64
C ASN A 269 6.35 13.70 11.50
N LYS A 270 5.24 13.19 10.95
CA LYS A 270 4.38 12.23 11.66
C LYS A 270 5.12 10.93 11.95
N PHE A 271 5.82 10.38 10.96
CA PHE A 271 6.65 9.19 11.17
C PHE A 271 7.77 9.47 12.17
N GLU A 272 8.45 10.61 12.09
CA GLU A 272 9.49 10.98 13.05
C GLU A 272 8.98 11.04 14.51
N LEU A 273 7.81 11.65 14.71
CA LEU A 273 7.24 11.84 16.05
C LEU A 273 6.73 10.54 16.68
N TYR A 274 6.14 9.66 15.88
CA TYR A 274 5.36 8.52 16.38
C TYR A 274 5.98 7.15 16.08
N CYS A 275 7.00 7.07 15.22
CA CYS A 275 7.72 5.83 14.94
C CYS A 275 9.00 5.76 15.75
N LYS A 276 8.85 5.29 16.98
CA LYS A 276 9.92 5.22 17.98
C LYS A 276 10.20 3.77 18.37
N VAL A 277 11.46 3.49 18.68
CA VAL A 277 11.84 2.19 19.25
C VAL A 277 11.44 2.19 20.72
N CYS A 278 10.29 1.61 21.06
CA CYS A 278 9.87 1.43 22.44
C CYS A 278 10.26 0.03 22.92
N SER A 279 11.25 -0.04 23.82
CA SER A 279 11.62 -1.21 24.65
C SER A 279 11.23 -2.57 24.08
N SER A 280 12.11 -3.12 23.23
CA SER A 280 12.03 -4.43 22.52
C SER A 280 11.23 -4.47 21.23
N PHE A 281 10.46 -3.42 20.90
CA PHE A 281 9.72 -3.31 19.64
C PHE A 281 10.03 -1.99 18.93
N ILE A 282 9.90 -2.00 17.61
CA ILE A 282 9.94 -0.80 16.78
C ILE A 282 8.48 -0.40 16.58
N ASP A 283 8.07 0.78 17.06
CA ASP A 283 6.85 1.44 16.60
C ASP A 283 7.18 2.07 15.25
N CYS A 284 6.47 1.60 14.22
CA CYS A 284 6.74 1.64 12.78
C CYS A 284 8.12 1.10 12.35
#